data_AF-A0A3C1SH47-F1
#
_entry.id   AF-A0A3C1SH47-F1
#
_cell.length_a   1.000
_cell.length_b   1.000
_cell.length_c   1.000
_cell.angle_alpha   90.00
_cell.angle_beta   90.00
_cell.angle_gamma   90.00
#
_symmetry.space_group_name_H-M   'P 1'
#
loop_
_entity.id
_entity.type
_entity.pdbx_description
1 polymer ?
#
loop_
_entity_poly.entity_id
_entity_poly.type
_entity_poly.pdbx_seq_one_letter_code
_entity_poly.pdbx_strand_id
1 'polypeptide(L)'
;MIIRSAEFITSAVKPDQYPPESLPEIAFAGRSNAGKSSLINALVNRKNLAKTSSTPGKTRLINFFTINNAVYFVDLPGYGYAKVSQS
;
A
#
# COMPACT_ATOMS: atom_id res chain seq x y z
N MET A 1 6.04 18.82 1.73
CA MET A 1 6.49 18.13 2.97
C MET A 1 7.82 17.46 2.67
N ILE A 2 8.84 17.62 3.53
CA ILE A 2 10.09 16.85 3.42
C ILE A 2 9.92 15.53 4.19
N ILE A 3 10.15 14.40 3.54
CA ILE A 3 10.04 13.07 4.18
C ILE A 3 11.39 12.72 4.81
N ARG A 4 11.37 12.42 6.12
CA ARG A 4 12.51 12.06 6.96
C ARG A 4 12.44 10.60 7.41
N SER A 5 11.24 10.06 7.64
CA SER A 5 11.00 8.66 7.97
C SER A 5 9.78 8.11 7.24
N ALA A 6 9.83 6.81 6.92
CA ALA A 6 8.75 6.08 6.27
C ALA A 6 8.83 4.61 6.67
N GLU A 7 7.88 4.12 7.47
CA GLU A 7 7.94 2.78 8.07
C GLU A 7 6.69 1.98 7.75
N PHE A 8 6.86 0.68 7.51
CA PHE A 8 5.74 -0.25 7.38
C PHE A 8 5.18 -0.54 8.77
N ILE A 9 3.87 -0.37 8.93
CA ILE A 9 3.17 -0.61 10.19
C ILE A 9 2.55 -2.00 10.20
N THR A 10 1.63 -2.26 9.27
CA THR A 10 0.89 -3.52 9.22
C THR A 10 0.26 -3.77 7.85
N SER A 11 -0.12 -5.02 7.62
CA SER A 11 -1.00 -5.43 6.52
C SER A 11 -2.29 -5.96 7.11
N ALA A 12 -3.40 -5.29 6.83
CA ALA A 12 -4.71 -5.65 7.35
C ALA A 12 -5.56 -6.40 6.31
N VAL A 13 -6.25 -7.45 6.75
CA VAL A 13 -7.31 -8.12 5.98
C VAL A 13 -8.72 -7.66 6.38
N LYS A 14 -8.85 -7.05 7.57
CA LYS A 14 -10.12 -6.66 8.19
C LYS A 14 -9.97 -5.34 8.95
N PRO A 15 -11.06 -4.58 9.16
CA PRO A 15 -11.01 -3.29 9.86
C PRO A 15 -10.49 -3.32 11.30
N ASP A 16 -10.70 -4.41 12.02
CA ASP A 16 -10.19 -4.61 13.38
C ASP A 16 -8.66 -4.69 13.47
N GLN A 17 -7.97 -4.84 12.33
CA GLN A 17 -6.51 -4.86 12.23
C GLN A 17 -5.92 -3.52 11.79
N TYR A 18 -6.75 -2.49 11.56
CA TYR A 18 -6.27 -1.17 11.17
C TYR A 18 -5.49 -0.54 12.33
N PRO A 19 -4.45 0.25 12.03
CA PRO A 19 -3.82 1.07 13.05
C PRO A 19 -4.85 2.03 13.65
N PRO A 20 -4.64 2.53 14.88
CA PRO A 20 -5.52 3.52 15.48
C PRO A 20 -5.67 4.76 14.59
N GLU A 21 -6.90 5.29 14.47
CA GLU A 21 -7.27 6.50 13.70
C GLU A 21 -6.73 7.80 14.34
N SER A 22 -5.40 7.86 14.53
CA SER A 22 -4.71 8.93 15.23
C SER A 22 -4.04 9.95 14.31
N LEU A 23 -3.90 9.61 13.02
CA LEU A 23 -3.24 10.43 12.01
C LEU A 23 -4.09 10.47 10.72
N PRO A 24 -4.01 11.55 9.93
CA PRO A 24 -4.64 11.60 8.63
C PRO A 24 -4.12 10.49 7.70
N GLU A 25 -4.97 10.01 6.80
CA GLU A 25 -4.65 8.91 5.88
C GLU A 25 -4.74 9.35 4.41
N ILE A 26 -3.79 8.86 3.59
CA ILE A 26 -3.78 9.03 2.13
C ILE A 26 -3.80 7.64 1.50
N ALA A 27 -4.93 7.30 0.88
CA ALA A 27 -5.13 6.01 0.24
C ALA A 27 -4.75 6.00 -1.25
N PHE A 28 -4.03 4.97 -1.67
CA PHE A 28 -3.60 4.76 -3.05
C PHE A 28 -4.42 3.62 -3.66
N ALA A 29 -5.32 3.96 -4.59
CA ALA A 29 -6.16 3.01 -5.33
C ALA A 29 -5.80 2.98 -6.82
N GLY A 30 -6.03 1.84 -7.47
CA GLY A 30 -5.78 1.69 -8.90
C GLY A 30 -5.80 0.24 -9.34
N ARG A 31 -5.70 -0.01 -10.64
CA ARG A 31 -5.64 -1.38 -11.17
C ARG A 31 -4.42 -2.13 -10.61
N SER A 32 -4.48 -3.45 -10.57
CA SER A 32 -3.28 -4.24 -10.29
C SER A 32 -2.22 -3.96 -11.34
N ASN A 33 -0.95 -3.91 -10.92
CA ASN A 33 0.19 -3.54 -11.75
C ASN A 33 0.14 -2.12 -12.36
N ALA A 34 -0.76 -1.23 -11.88
CA ALA A 34 -0.79 0.17 -12.30
C ALA A 34 0.38 1.02 -11.77
N GLY A 35 1.27 0.45 -10.95
CA GLY A 35 2.44 1.16 -10.41
C GLY A 35 2.25 1.82 -9.04
N LYS A 36 1.16 1.56 -8.30
CA LYS A 36 0.90 2.12 -6.96
C LYS A 36 2.10 2.00 -6.00
N SER A 37 2.63 0.79 -5.82
CA SER A 37 3.75 0.56 -4.92
C SER A 37 5.04 1.23 -5.41
N SER A 38 5.23 1.37 -6.72
CA SER A 38 6.34 2.15 -7.30
C SER A 38 6.20 3.64 -7.00
N LEU A 39 4.97 4.19 -7.09
CA LEU A 39 4.69 5.58 -6.73
C LEU A 39 4.94 5.82 -5.24
N ILE A 40 4.49 4.93 -4.36
CA ILE A 40 4.75 5.04 -2.91
C ILE A 40 6.25 5.08 -2.65
N ASN A 41 7.02 4.12 -3.19
CA ASN A 41 8.47 4.06 -3.06
C ASN A 41 9.18 5.33 -3.57
N ALA A 42 8.69 5.90 -4.69
CA ALA A 42 9.20 7.14 -5.24
C ALA A 42 8.91 8.35 -4.34
N LEU A 43 7.68 8.47 -3.81
CA LEU A 43 7.30 9.54 -2.90
C LEU A 43 8.15 9.52 -1.63
N VAL A 44 8.38 8.36 -1.04
CA VAL A 44 9.14 8.23 0.22
C VAL A 44 10.66 8.15 0.02
N ASN A 45 11.14 8.20 -1.23
CA ASN A 45 12.54 8.01 -1.60
C ASN A 45 13.19 6.75 -0.98
N ARG A 46 12.45 5.64 -0.91
CA ARG A 46 12.94 4.35 -0.40
C ARG A 46 12.70 3.26 -1.43
N LYS A 47 13.69 2.39 -1.60
CA LYS A 47 13.55 1.17 -2.39
C LYS A 47 12.88 0.10 -1.53
N ASN A 48 11.89 -0.60 -2.09
CA ASN A 48 11.24 -1.78 -1.52
C ASN A 48 10.48 -1.59 -0.19
N LEU A 49 10.01 -0.37 0.15
CA LEU A 49 9.12 -0.18 1.29
C LEU A 49 7.74 -0.79 1.00
N ALA A 50 7.12 -0.37 -0.10
CA ALA A 50 5.94 -1.01 -0.64
C ALA A 50 6.36 -2.14 -1.59
N LYS A 51 6.01 -3.38 -1.23
CA LYS A 51 6.36 -4.56 -2.02
C LYS A 51 5.55 -4.59 -3.31
N THR A 52 6.24 -4.57 -4.45
CA THR A 52 5.64 -4.84 -5.76
C THR A 52 5.44 -6.36 -5.91
N SER A 53 4.30 -6.90 -5.49
CA SER A 53 4.00 -8.31 -5.76
C SER A 53 3.58 -8.50 -7.22
N SER A 54 4.30 -9.34 -7.95
CA SER A 54 3.95 -9.77 -9.32
C SER A 54 2.93 -10.92 -9.33
N THR A 55 2.78 -11.64 -8.21
CA THR A 55 1.88 -12.79 -8.09
C THR A 55 0.56 -12.35 -7.44
N PRO A 56 -0.56 -12.37 -8.19
CA PRO A 56 -1.89 -12.09 -7.66
C PRO A 56 -2.42 -13.32 -6.92
N GLY A 57 -2.77 -13.18 -5.65
CA GLY A 57 -3.19 -14.32 -4.84
C GLY A 57 -4.15 -13.95 -3.71
N LYS A 58 -5.43 -14.27 -3.95
CA LYS A 58 -6.60 -14.50 -3.05
C LYS A 58 -6.91 -13.59 -1.86
N THR A 59 -5.94 -12.97 -1.19
CA THR A 59 -6.17 -12.10 -0.04
C THR A 59 -5.74 -10.67 -0.38
N ARG A 60 -6.72 -9.77 -0.42
CA ARG A 60 -6.53 -8.35 -0.74
C ARG A 60 -6.10 -7.59 0.52
N LEU A 61 -4.81 -7.70 0.88
CA LEU A 61 -4.23 -6.97 2.01
C LEU A 61 -4.23 -5.45 1.75
N ILE A 62 -4.56 -4.68 2.78
CA ILE A 62 -4.35 -3.23 2.83
C ILE A 62 -3.06 -2.99 3.61
N ASN A 63 -2.10 -2.28 3.03
CA ASN A 63 -0.83 -2.01 3.70
C ASN A 63 -0.79 -0.59 4.24
N PHE A 64 -0.38 -0.44 5.50
CA PHE A 64 -0.25 0.85 6.17
C PHE A 64 1.22 1.21 6.36
N PHE A 65 1.57 2.44 6.03
CA PHE A 65 2.90 3.01 6.24
C PHE A 65 2.78 4.33 6.99
N THR A 66 3.57 4.54 8.03
CA THR A 66 3.68 5.84 8.69
C THR A 66 4.75 6.68 8.01
N ILE A 67 4.41 7.93 7.66
CA ILE A 67 5.36 8.90 7.10
C ILE A 67 5.56 10.00 8.13
N ASN A 68 6.81 10.19 8.57
CA ASN A 68 7.19 11.19 9.59
C ASN A 68 6.41 11.09 10.92
N ASN A 69 5.73 9.96 11.21
CA ASN A 69 4.78 9.85 12.32
C ASN A 69 3.69 10.93 12.31
N ALA A 70 3.32 11.40 11.11
CA ALA A 70 2.38 12.51 10.92
C ALA A 70 1.24 12.20 9.97
N VAL A 71 1.40 11.21 9.07
CA VAL A 71 0.37 10.79 8.11
C VAL A 71 0.56 9.31 7.80
N TYR A 72 -0.54 8.61 7.56
CA TYR A 72 -0.51 7.26 7.01
C TYR A 72 -0.62 7.27 5.49
N PHE A 73 0.26 6.54 4.83
CA PHE A 73 0.07 6.12 3.45
C PHE A 73 -0.57 4.73 3.48
N VAL A 74 -1.65 4.56 2.72
CA VAL A 74 -2.45 3.33 2.69
C VAL A 74 -2.45 2.75 1.28
N ASP A 75 -1.76 1.63 1.05
CA ASP A 75 -1.78 0.94 -0.26
C ASP A 75 -2.99 0.01 -0.31
N LEU A 76 -3.96 0.38 -1.14
CA LEU A 76 -5.16 -0.43 -1.32
C LEU A 76 -4.90 -1.55 -2.34
N PRO A 77 -5.53 -2.71 -2.16
CA PRO A 77 -5.41 -3.81 -3.09
C PRO A 77 -5.84 -3.40 -4.50
N GLY A 78 -5.03 -3.77 -5.50
CA GLY A 78 -5.33 -3.48 -6.89
C GLY A 78 -6.63 -4.16 -7.35
N TYR A 79 -7.46 -3.43 -8.10
CA TYR A 79 -8.66 -3.99 -8.73
C TYR A 79 -8.41 -4.41 -10.19
N GLY A 80 -9.33 -5.16 -10.77
CA GLY A 80 -9.35 -5.43 -12.22
C GLY A 80 -8.25 -6.37 -12.73
N TYR A 81 -7.53 -7.08 -11.86
CA TYR A 81 -6.75 -8.26 -12.28
C TYR A 81 -7.65 -9.48 -12.30
N ALA A 82 -8.23 -9.75 -13.46
CA ALA A 82 -8.71 -11.08 -13.78
C ALA A 82 -7.50 -11.84 -14.34
N LYS A 83 -7.12 -12.95 -13.69
CA LYS A 83 -6.32 -13.97 -14.37
C LYS A 83 -7.25 -14.52 -15.45
N VAL A 84 -7.28 -13.88 -16.62
CA VAL A 84 -7.91 -14.48 -17.79
C VAL A 84 -7.04 -15.69 -18.05
N SER A 85 -7.51 -16.86 -17.63
CA SER A 85 -6.99 -18.12 -18.11
C SER A 85 -7.16 -18.08 -19.62
N GLN A 86 -6.09 -17.74 -20.34
CA GLN A 86 -6.02 -18.11 -21.74
C GLN A 86 -5.90 -19.64 -21.72
N SER A 87 -7.05 -20.26 -21.96
CA SER A 87 -7.21 -21.65 -22.39
C SER A 87 -6.46 -21.88 -23.69
#